data_AF-A0A2D6F9V2-F1
#
_entry.id   AF-A0A2D6F9V2-F1
#
_cell.length_a   1.000
_cell.length_b   1.000
_cell.length_c   1.000
_cell.angle_alpha   90.00
_cell.angle_beta   90.00
_cell.angle_gamma   90.00
#
_symmetry.space_group_name_H-M   'P 1'
#
loop_
_entity.id
_entity.type
_entity.pdbx_description
1 polymer ?
#
loop_
_entity_poly.entity_id
_entity_poly.type
_entity_poly.pdbx_seq_one_letter_code
_entity_poly.pdbx_strand_id
1 'polypeptide(L)'
;MSFFKDKRQFIFLTSVLGLGLVMSISGFVVLFSRADLEPWQPWTFLAVGLMLTVLLLAYMMVALGRTATVKQLVGLRTVELSQANEQLLEEAAIRKQVESRLQRSEAGLRAILDATVDGIITIDEEGTIESFNAAAEIIGENVKVLVAEPSQYSTDGCLCQYMANGANKGLTTNRENEGRHQGGTTFPMDIAVDEVQLADWRLFTGIVRDVSERKNLEGEIDQYTESLENAYVEFQQLDELKYNLLSSVSHELRTPLTAIKG
;
A
#
# COMPACT_ATOMS: atom_id res chain seq x y z
N MET A 1 -2.22 -36.00 20.43
CA MET A 1 -3.21 -36.53 21.39
C MET A 1 -4.09 -37.64 20.76
N SER A 2 -3.51 -38.71 20.21
CA SER A 2 -4.29 -39.84 19.65
C SER A 2 -3.66 -41.23 19.84
N PHE A 3 -2.56 -41.35 20.59
CA PHE A 3 -1.89 -42.63 20.82
C PHE A 3 -2.55 -43.52 21.90
N PHE A 4 -3.51 -42.96 22.67
CA PHE A 4 -4.16 -43.67 23.78
C PHE A 4 -5.42 -44.46 23.39
N LYS A 5 -5.97 -44.23 22.18
CA LYS A 5 -7.22 -44.91 21.75
C LYS A 5 -6.97 -46.36 21.29
N ASP A 6 -5.77 -46.65 20.83
CA ASP A 6 -5.41 -47.96 20.25
C ASP A 6 -5.11 -49.02 21.31
N LYS A 7 -4.43 -48.65 22.40
CA LYS A 7 -4.12 -49.57 23.51
C LYS A 7 -5.38 -50.16 24.17
N ARG A 8 -6.44 -49.36 24.35
CA ARG A 8 -7.71 -49.86 24.93
C ARG A 8 -8.43 -50.81 23.98
N GLN A 9 -8.45 -50.55 22.68
CA GLN A 9 -9.06 -51.47 21.71
C GLN A 9 -8.25 -52.76 21.58
N PHE A 10 -6.92 -52.69 21.61
CA PHE A 10 -6.06 -53.88 21.59
C PHE A 10 -6.23 -54.75 22.85
N ILE A 11 -6.31 -54.14 24.03
CA ILE A 11 -6.58 -54.86 25.30
C ILE A 11 -8.00 -55.46 25.32
N PHE A 12 -8.99 -54.75 24.76
CA PHE A 12 -10.34 -55.28 24.62
C PHE A 12 -10.39 -56.47 23.65
N LEU A 13 -9.75 -56.36 22.48
CA LEU A 13 -9.75 -57.41 21.46
C LEU A 13 -9.05 -58.68 21.97
N THR A 14 -7.92 -58.52 22.69
CA THR A 14 -7.20 -59.64 23.31
C THR A 14 -8.00 -60.27 24.46
N SER A 15 -8.72 -59.47 25.26
CA SER A 15 -9.61 -60.00 26.31
C SER A 15 -10.81 -60.76 25.75
N VAL A 16 -11.41 -60.27 24.67
CA VAL A 16 -12.56 -60.93 24.00
C VAL A 16 -12.11 -62.24 23.32
N LEU A 17 -10.94 -62.27 22.70
CA LEU A 17 -10.36 -63.50 22.15
C LEU A 17 -10.02 -64.52 23.25
N GLY A 18 -9.48 -64.06 24.39
CA GLY A 18 -9.22 -64.91 25.56
C GLY A 18 -10.50 -65.51 26.15
N LEU A 19 -11.56 -64.71 26.31
CA LEU A 19 -12.87 -65.18 26.78
C LEU A 19 -13.54 -66.14 25.80
N GLY A 20 -13.44 -65.89 24.49
CA GLY A 20 -13.93 -66.79 23.46
C GLY A 20 -13.21 -68.15 23.49
N LEU A 21 -11.90 -68.15 23.74
CA LEU A 21 -11.11 -69.37 23.84
C LEU A 21 -11.46 -70.17 25.12
N VAL A 22 -11.67 -69.50 26.25
CA VAL A 22 -12.11 -70.13 27.52
C VAL A 22 -13.54 -70.67 27.43
N MET A 23 -14.46 -69.96 26.76
CA MET A 23 -15.82 -70.44 26.51
C MET A 23 -15.86 -71.59 25.50
N SER A 24 -14.98 -71.58 24.50
CA SER A 24 -14.86 -72.69 23.56
C SER A 24 -14.31 -73.94 24.27
N ILE A 25 -13.29 -73.79 25.13
CA ILE A 25 -12.78 -74.90 25.96
C ILE A 25 -13.83 -75.39 26.96
N SER A 26 -14.54 -74.48 27.65
CA SER A 26 -15.59 -74.87 28.62
C SER A 26 -16.79 -75.50 27.94
N GLY A 27 -17.23 -74.97 26.79
CA GLY A 27 -18.28 -75.56 25.97
C GLY A 27 -17.88 -76.94 25.44
N PHE A 28 -16.60 -77.10 25.07
CA PHE A 28 -16.04 -78.38 24.68
C PHE A 28 -16.06 -79.38 25.85
N VAL A 29 -15.67 -78.98 27.07
CA VAL A 29 -15.71 -79.80 28.29
C VAL A 29 -17.15 -80.19 28.69
N VAL A 30 -18.12 -79.28 28.55
CA VAL A 30 -19.52 -79.55 28.88
C VAL A 30 -20.18 -80.49 27.85
N LEU A 31 -19.90 -80.29 26.55
CA LEU A 31 -20.29 -81.28 25.51
C LEU A 31 -19.62 -82.63 25.77
N PHE A 32 -18.38 -82.64 26.27
CA PHE A 32 -17.64 -83.84 26.63
C PHE A 32 -18.28 -84.63 27.77
N SER A 33 -18.88 -83.94 28.74
CA SER A 33 -19.51 -84.59 29.91
C SER A 33 -20.84 -85.29 29.64
N ARG A 34 -21.46 -85.05 28.47
CA ARG A 34 -22.79 -85.56 28.12
C ARG A 34 -22.81 -86.57 26.98
N ALA A 35 -21.69 -86.83 26.32
CA ALA A 35 -21.66 -87.65 25.13
C ALA A 35 -20.90 -88.96 25.39
N ASP A 36 -21.61 -90.08 25.35
CA ASP A 36 -21.05 -91.44 25.27
C ASP A 36 -20.29 -91.60 23.94
N LEU A 37 -19.10 -91.00 23.84
CA LEU A 37 -18.29 -90.97 22.61
C LEU A 37 -17.20 -92.04 22.65
N GLU A 38 -17.03 -92.69 21.49
CA GLU A 38 -16.04 -93.73 21.18
C GLU A 38 -14.60 -93.42 21.64
N PRO A 39 -13.75 -94.46 21.86
CA PRO A 39 -12.38 -94.28 22.33
C PRO A 39 -11.59 -93.34 21.40
N TRP A 40 -11.13 -92.25 22.00
CA TRP A 40 -10.33 -91.20 21.38
C TRP A 40 -9.29 -91.73 20.40
N GLN A 41 -9.34 -91.25 19.16
CA GLN A 41 -8.25 -91.47 18.23
C GLN A 41 -7.22 -90.33 18.36
N PRO A 42 -5.95 -90.62 18.72
CA PRO A 42 -4.91 -89.62 19.02
C PRO A 42 -4.66 -88.57 17.93
N TRP A 43 -5.01 -88.87 16.68
CA TRP A 43 -4.80 -87.98 15.53
C TRP A 43 -5.69 -86.73 15.53
N THR A 44 -6.79 -86.72 16.28
CA THR A 44 -7.71 -85.56 16.35
C THR A 44 -7.08 -84.35 17.05
N PHE A 45 -6.37 -84.57 18.16
CA PHE A 45 -5.60 -83.52 18.84
C PHE A 45 -4.47 -82.96 17.98
N LEU A 46 -3.79 -83.85 17.24
CA LEU A 46 -2.76 -83.44 16.29
C LEU A 46 -3.35 -82.57 15.16
N ALA A 47 -4.53 -82.93 14.64
CA ALA A 47 -5.21 -82.17 13.61
C ALA A 47 -5.65 -80.78 14.08
N VAL A 48 -6.24 -80.66 15.28
CA VAL A 48 -6.66 -79.37 15.86
C VAL A 48 -5.45 -78.49 16.18
N GLY A 49 -4.38 -79.06 16.75
CA GLY A 49 -3.13 -78.36 17.01
C GLY A 49 -2.51 -77.81 15.72
N LEU A 50 -2.45 -78.62 14.66
CA LEU A 50 -1.94 -78.21 13.36
C LEU A 50 -2.79 -77.06 12.77
N MET A 51 -4.12 -77.17 12.82
CA MET A 51 -5.03 -76.12 12.36
C MET A 51 -4.80 -74.79 13.08
N LEU A 52 -4.63 -74.82 14.41
CA LEU A 52 -4.35 -73.62 15.20
C LEU A 52 -2.98 -73.00 14.85
N THR A 53 -1.95 -73.82 14.63
CA THR A 53 -0.63 -73.31 14.23
C THR A 53 -0.68 -72.63 12.86
N VAL A 54 -1.44 -73.19 11.90
CA VAL A 54 -1.62 -72.59 10.57
C VAL A 54 -2.39 -71.27 10.67
N LEU A 55 -3.45 -71.21 11.48
CA LEU A 55 -4.21 -69.98 11.71
C LEU A 55 -3.35 -68.91 12.39
N LEU A 56 -2.53 -69.28 13.36
CA LEU A 56 -1.60 -68.37 14.05
C LEU A 56 -0.53 -67.85 13.09
N LEU A 57 0.03 -68.70 12.22
CA LEU A 57 0.98 -68.30 11.19
C LEU A 57 0.34 -67.34 10.17
N ALA A 58 -0.87 -67.65 9.71
CA ALA A 58 -1.62 -66.77 8.79
C ALA A 58 -1.91 -65.40 9.43
N TYR A 59 -2.30 -65.37 10.70
CA TYR A 59 -2.50 -64.13 11.46
C TYR A 59 -1.20 -63.33 11.57
N MET A 60 -0.08 -63.97 11.93
CA MET A 60 1.23 -63.31 11.99
C MET A 60 1.63 -62.71 10.65
N MET A 61 1.43 -63.43 9.54
CA MET A 61 1.76 -62.95 8.21
C MET A 61 0.98 -61.68 7.85
N VAL A 62 -0.33 -61.65 8.15
CA VAL A 62 -1.19 -60.47 7.94
C VAL A 62 -0.79 -59.31 8.86
N ALA A 63 -0.51 -59.58 10.14
CA ALA A 63 -0.12 -58.57 11.12
C ALA A 63 1.22 -57.90 10.74
N LEU A 64 2.22 -58.70 10.36
CA LEU A 64 3.52 -58.21 9.91
C LEU A 64 3.39 -57.37 8.62
N GLY A 65 2.60 -57.84 7.64
CA GLY A 65 2.35 -57.10 6.40
C GLY A 65 1.72 -55.73 6.63
N ARG A 66 0.72 -55.62 7.52
CA ARG A 66 0.09 -54.35 7.88
C ARG A 66 1.07 -53.36 8.53
N THR A 67 1.96 -53.83 9.40
CA THR A 67 2.92 -52.94 10.05
C THR A 67 3.97 -52.40 9.05
N ALA A 68 4.35 -53.20 8.06
CA ALA A 68 5.28 -52.78 7.02
C ALA A 68 4.68 -51.72 6.09
N THR A 69 3.43 -51.92 5.64
CA THR A 69 2.74 -50.96 4.77
C THR A 69 2.46 -49.64 5.47
N VAL A 70 2.04 -49.66 6.73
CA VAL A 70 1.82 -48.44 7.52
C VAL A 70 3.12 -47.67 7.72
N LYS A 71 4.23 -48.33 8.04
CA LYS A 71 5.54 -47.66 8.18
C LYS A 71 6.00 -47.02 6.88
N GLN A 72 5.86 -47.71 5.75
CA GLN A 72 6.21 -47.17 4.44
C GLN A 72 5.34 -45.98 4.06
N LEU A 73 4.02 -46.07 4.27
CA LEU A 73 3.09 -44.99 3.96
C LEU A 73 3.36 -43.75 4.80
N VAL A 74 3.60 -43.92 6.11
CA VAL A 74 3.95 -42.81 7.01
C VAL A 74 5.27 -42.19 6.58
N GLY A 75 6.31 -42.98 6.32
CA GLY A 75 7.61 -42.47 5.87
C GLY A 75 7.51 -41.65 4.58
N LEU A 76 6.76 -42.15 3.59
CA LEU A 76 6.54 -41.44 2.32
C LEU A 76 5.80 -40.12 2.54
N ARG A 77 4.68 -40.15 3.29
CA ARG A 77 3.89 -38.94 3.57
C ARG A 77 4.63 -37.93 4.44
N THR A 78 5.50 -38.37 5.34
CA THR A 78 6.30 -37.44 6.14
C THR A 78 7.30 -36.66 5.28
N VAL A 79 7.89 -37.30 4.27
CA VAL A 79 8.82 -36.63 3.34
C VAL A 79 8.07 -35.65 2.43
N GLU A 80 6.94 -36.08 1.87
CA GLU A 80 6.09 -35.21 1.05
C GLU A 80 5.60 -33.99 1.85
N LEU A 81 5.17 -34.20 3.09
CA LEU A 81 4.72 -33.11 3.96
C LEU A 81 5.87 -32.19 4.37
N SER A 82 7.06 -32.72 4.65
CA SER A 82 8.22 -31.88 4.96
C SER A 82 8.63 -31.01 3.78
N GLN A 83 8.59 -31.58 2.57
CA GLN A 83 8.91 -30.86 1.35
C GLN A 83 7.86 -29.77 1.04
N ALA A 84 6.57 -30.09 1.18
CA ALA A 84 5.51 -29.11 1.02
C ALA A 84 5.60 -27.97 2.04
N ASN A 85 5.96 -28.28 3.30
CA ASN A 85 6.18 -27.27 4.33
C ASN A 85 7.37 -26.36 3.98
N GLU A 86 8.46 -26.91 3.48
CA GLU A 86 9.63 -26.13 3.07
C GLU A 86 9.29 -25.17 1.92
N GLN A 87 8.57 -25.66 0.90
CA GLN A 87 8.07 -24.83 -0.20
C GLN A 87 7.14 -23.71 0.26
N LEU A 88 6.21 -24.01 1.18
CA LEU A 88 5.31 -23.01 1.74
C LEU A 88 6.05 -21.94 2.54
N LEU A 89 7.10 -22.33 3.28
CA LEU A 89 7.94 -21.38 4.01
C LEU A 89 8.73 -20.47 3.06
N GLU A 90 9.26 -21.02 1.97
CA GLU A 90 9.94 -20.24 0.94
C GLU A 90 8.98 -19.26 0.24
N GLU A 91 7.80 -19.73 -0.16
CA GLU A 91 6.77 -18.88 -0.78
C GLU A 91 6.32 -17.76 0.17
N ALA A 92 6.11 -18.08 1.45
CA ALA A 92 5.76 -17.09 2.47
C ALA A 92 6.87 -16.05 2.68
N ALA A 93 8.14 -16.48 2.65
CA ALA A 93 9.28 -15.57 2.76
C ALA A 93 9.36 -14.62 1.55
N ILE A 94 9.17 -15.14 0.33
CA ILE A 94 9.15 -14.35 -0.91
C ILE A 94 8.00 -13.35 -0.87
N ARG A 95 6.78 -13.79 -0.56
CA ARG A 95 5.59 -12.92 -0.46
C ARG A 95 5.83 -11.78 0.54
N LYS A 96 6.36 -12.09 1.72
CA LYS A 96 6.69 -11.09 2.74
C LYS A 96 7.75 -10.09 2.27
N GLN A 97 8.74 -10.54 1.51
CA GLN A 97 9.77 -9.66 0.95
C GLN A 97 9.19 -8.73 -0.12
N VAL A 98 8.31 -9.23 -1.00
CA VAL A 98 7.60 -8.42 -2.00
C VAL A 98 6.72 -7.38 -1.32
N GLU A 99 5.93 -7.79 -0.33
CA GLU A 99 5.07 -6.89 0.45
C GLU A 99 5.89 -5.80 1.15
N SER A 100 7.00 -6.15 1.80
CA SER A 100 7.87 -5.17 2.45
C SER A 100 8.51 -4.20 1.46
N ARG A 101 8.88 -4.66 0.26
CA ARG A 101 9.40 -3.77 -0.81
C ARG A 101 8.33 -2.81 -1.31
N LEU A 102 7.11 -3.31 -1.50
CA LEU A 102 5.97 -2.48 -1.91
C LEU A 102 5.68 -1.40 -0.86
N GLN A 103 5.54 -1.81 0.41
CA GLN A 103 5.31 -0.88 1.53
C GLN A 103 6.40 0.18 1.65
N ARG A 104 7.68 -0.18 1.46
CA ARG A 104 8.79 0.80 1.46
C ARG A 104 8.70 1.77 0.28
N SER A 105 8.33 1.28 -0.90
CA SER A 105 8.17 2.11 -2.09
C SER A 105 7.01 3.09 -1.90
N GLU A 106 5.86 2.63 -1.42
CA GLU A 106 4.69 3.46 -1.13
C GLU A 106 4.98 4.52 -0.05
N ALA A 107 5.61 4.10 1.05
CA ALA A 107 6.01 5.02 2.11
C ALA A 107 7.03 6.07 1.61
N GLY A 108 7.98 5.65 0.76
CA GLY A 108 8.94 6.56 0.14
C GLY A 108 8.27 7.57 -0.78
N LEU A 109 7.35 7.14 -1.65
CA LEU A 109 6.59 8.02 -2.52
C LEU A 109 5.74 9.02 -1.73
N ARG A 110 5.02 8.56 -0.68
CA ARG A 110 4.27 9.45 0.21
C ARG A 110 5.17 10.47 0.89
N ALA A 111 6.32 10.04 1.43
CA ALA A 111 7.27 10.96 2.07
C ALA A 111 7.82 12.02 1.10
N ILE A 112 8.04 11.67 -0.18
CA ILE A 112 8.44 12.63 -1.20
C ILE A 112 7.32 13.63 -1.48
N LEU A 113 6.08 13.15 -1.65
CA LEU A 113 4.91 14.00 -1.88
C LEU A 113 4.62 14.92 -0.68
N ASP A 114 4.80 14.45 0.54
CA ASP A 114 4.59 15.25 1.75
C ASP A 114 5.73 16.25 2.02
N ALA A 115 6.92 15.99 1.47
CA ALA A 115 8.06 16.91 1.57
C ALA A 115 7.99 18.07 0.57
N THR A 116 7.11 18.03 -0.44
CA THR A 116 6.96 19.15 -1.38
C THR A 116 6.19 20.30 -0.76
N VAL A 117 6.61 21.53 -1.08
CA VAL A 117 5.94 22.77 -0.65
C VAL A 117 4.63 22.97 -1.40
N ASP A 118 4.57 22.57 -2.66
CA ASP A 118 3.37 22.67 -3.47
C ASP A 118 2.33 21.62 -3.04
N GLY A 119 1.06 22.01 -3.04
CA GLY A 119 -0.07 21.12 -2.82
C GLY A 119 -0.30 20.24 -4.04
N ILE A 120 -0.34 18.92 -3.87
CA ILE A 120 -0.58 17.96 -4.95
C ILE A 120 -1.88 17.23 -4.64
N ILE A 121 -2.78 17.20 -5.62
CA ILE A 121 -4.09 16.54 -5.53
C ILE A 121 -4.28 15.68 -6.78
N THR A 122 -4.63 14.41 -6.61
CA THR A 122 -4.96 13.50 -7.71
C THR A 122 -6.42 13.11 -7.63
N ILE A 123 -7.13 13.22 -8.76
CA ILE A 123 -8.53 12.84 -8.92
C ILE A 123 -8.71 11.84 -10.07
N ASP A 124 -9.79 11.08 -10.04
CA ASP A 124 -10.20 10.19 -11.13
C ASP A 124 -11.04 10.91 -12.21
N GLU A 125 -11.52 10.17 -13.20
CA GLU A 125 -12.39 10.66 -14.29
C GLU A 125 -13.75 11.19 -13.82
N GLU A 126 -14.21 10.75 -12.65
CA GLU A 126 -15.49 11.13 -12.06
C GLU A 126 -15.34 12.36 -11.15
N GLY A 127 -14.10 12.81 -10.92
CA GLY A 127 -13.78 13.89 -9.99
C GLY A 127 -13.79 13.41 -8.54
N THR A 128 -13.47 12.15 -8.26
CA THR A 128 -13.24 11.67 -6.89
C THR A 128 -11.77 11.82 -6.55
N ILE A 129 -11.46 12.34 -5.35
CA ILE A 129 -10.09 12.45 -4.85
C ILE A 129 -9.52 11.06 -4.56
N GLU A 130 -8.47 10.67 -5.29
CA GLU A 130 -7.71 9.45 -4.99
C GLU A 130 -6.62 9.70 -3.95
N SER A 131 -5.92 10.84 -4.04
CA SER A 131 -4.86 11.19 -3.08
C SER A 131 -4.59 12.69 -3.02
N PHE A 132 -4.03 13.13 -1.90
CA PHE A 132 -3.51 14.49 -1.71
C PHE A 132 -2.32 14.46 -0.73
N ASN A 133 -1.40 15.41 -0.83
CA ASN A 133 -0.25 15.53 0.08
C ASN A 133 -0.54 16.45 1.28
N ALA A 134 0.35 16.44 2.28
CA ALA A 134 0.23 17.30 3.46
C ALA A 134 0.12 18.81 3.13
N ALA A 135 0.81 19.29 2.09
CA ALA A 135 0.72 20.69 1.67
C ALA A 135 -0.70 21.06 1.17
N ALA A 136 -1.38 20.14 0.47
CA ALA A 136 -2.76 20.33 0.05
C ALA A 136 -3.75 20.35 1.24
N GLU A 137 -3.44 19.68 2.35
CA GLU A 137 -4.26 19.71 3.57
C GLU A 137 -4.22 21.09 4.24
N ILE A 138 -3.05 21.73 4.30
CA ILE A 138 -2.83 23.06 4.89
C ILE A 138 -3.53 24.15 4.08
N ILE A 139 -3.67 23.95 2.76
CA ILE A 139 -4.44 24.83 1.88
C ILE A 139 -5.93 24.81 2.24
N GLY A 140 -6.42 23.80 2.97
CA GLY A 140 -7.60 23.87 3.83
C GLY A 140 -8.95 23.86 3.13
N GLU A 141 -9.83 22.91 3.49
CA GLU A 141 -11.25 22.72 3.05
C GLU A 141 -11.53 22.66 1.52
N ASN A 142 -10.66 23.23 0.70
CA ASN A 142 -10.83 23.44 -0.72
C ASN A 142 -10.36 22.25 -1.54
N VAL A 143 -9.68 21.24 -0.97
CA VAL A 143 -9.48 19.98 -1.71
C VAL A 143 -10.84 19.37 -2.08
N LYS A 144 -11.85 19.52 -1.22
CA LYS A 144 -13.24 19.16 -1.53
C LYS A 144 -13.98 20.21 -2.35
N VAL A 145 -13.58 21.48 -2.40
CA VAL A 145 -14.29 22.52 -3.18
C VAL A 145 -13.69 22.70 -4.59
N LEU A 146 -12.40 22.42 -4.76
CA LEU A 146 -11.72 22.21 -6.05
C LEU A 146 -12.28 20.99 -6.79
N VAL A 147 -12.90 20.05 -6.06
CA VAL A 147 -13.29 18.74 -6.57
C VAL A 147 -14.80 18.45 -6.46
N ALA A 148 -15.54 19.01 -5.49
CA ALA A 148 -16.95 18.70 -5.26
C ALA A 148 -17.92 19.84 -5.61
N GLU A 149 -18.89 19.43 -6.43
CA GLU A 149 -20.20 20.01 -6.78
C GLU A 149 -20.25 21.40 -7.46
N PRO A 150 -20.70 21.46 -8.74
CA PRO A 150 -20.91 22.68 -9.53
C PRO A 150 -21.93 23.70 -8.99
N SER A 151 -22.49 23.51 -7.79
CA SER A 151 -23.76 24.13 -7.40
C SER A 151 -23.72 25.10 -6.22
N GLN A 152 -22.62 25.21 -5.46
CA GLN A 152 -22.61 26.06 -4.26
C GLN A 152 -21.44 27.05 -4.15
N TYR A 153 -20.37 26.84 -4.90
CA TYR A 153 -19.33 27.83 -5.10
C TYR A 153 -19.14 27.97 -6.60
N SER A 154 -19.00 29.21 -7.06
CA SER A 154 -18.95 29.67 -8.45
C SER A 154 -18.47 28.60 -9.44
N THR A 155 -19.12 28.59 -10.60
CA THR A 155 -18.89 27.83 -11.84
C THR A 155 -17.45 27.90 -12.42
N ASP A 156 -16.45 28.23 -11.60
CA ASP A 156 -15.05 28.58 -11.88
C ASP A 156 -14.06 27.66 -11.16
N GLY A 157 -14.47 26.45 -10.75
CA GLY A 157 -13.53 25.42 -10.31
C GLY A 157 -12.59 25.03 -11.46
N CYS A 158 -11.32 25.46 -11.39
CA CYS A 158 -10.35 25.28 -12.48
C CYS A 158 -10.20 23.82 -12.92
N LEU A 159 -10.40 22.86 -12.00
CA LEU A 159 -10.31 21.42 -12.25
C LEU A 159 -11.54 20.88 -13.02
N CYS A 160 -12.77 21.20 -12.59
CA CYS A 160 -14.00 20.80 -13.27
C CYS A 160 -14.12 21.43 -14.66
N GLN A 161 -13.67 22.68 -14.80
CA GLN A 161 -13.66 23.38 -16.09
C GLN A 161 -12.61 22.79 -17.06
N TYR A 162 -11.49 22.28 -16.53
CA TYR A 162 -10.49 21.55 -17.30
C TYR A 162 -11.02 20.19 -17.79
N MET A 163 -11.76 19.47 -16.93
CA MET A 163 -12.47 18.24 -17.31
C MET A 163 -13.54 18.52 -18.40
N ALA A 164 -14.28 19.62 -18.28
CA ALA A 164 -15.36 19.98 -19.20
C ALA A 164 -14.89 20.48 -20.58
N ASN A 165 -13.76 21.20 -20.66
CA ASN A 165 -13.27 21.81 -21.90
C ASN A 165 -12.43 20.86 -22.77
N GLY A 166 -12.19 19.63 -22.31
CA GLY A 166 -11.36 18.65 -23.00
C GLY A 166 -9.87 18.97 -22.82
N ALA A 167 -9.10 17.95 -22.42
CA ALA A 167 -7.69 18.02 -22.08
C ALA A 167 -6.81 18.60 -23.20
N ASN A 168 -6.66 19.93 -23.22
CA ASN A 168 -5.52 20.55 -23.87
C ASN A 168 -4.33 20.37 -22.93
N LYS A 169 -3.47 19.40 -23.26
CA LYS A 169 -2.21 19.10 -22.55
C LYS A 169 -1.52 20.38 -22.06
N GLY A 170 -1.38 20.52 -20.74
CA GLY A 170 -0.62 21.60 -20.11
C GLY A 170 -1.33 22.95 -20.08
N LEU A 171 -2.58 23.01 -19.63
CA LEU A 171 -3.18 24.29 -19.26
C LEU A 171 -2.64 24.68 -17.88
N THR A 172 -1.54 25.41 -17.87
CA THR A 172 -1.24 26.31 -16.76
C THR A 172 -2.23 27.46 -16.89
N THR A 173 -3.31 27.42 -16.11
CA THR A 173 -4.23 28.55 -16.06
C THR A 173 -3.48 29.70 -15.41
N ASN A 174 -2.94 30.59 -16.24
CA ASN A 174 -2.29 31.84 -15.81
C ASN A 174 -3.31 32.88 -15.34
N ARG A 175 -4.54 32.45 -14.98
CA ARG A 175 -5.51 33.32 -14.31
C ARG A 175 -5.14 33.36 -12.85
N GLU A 176 -5.19 34.56 -12.29
CA GLU A 176 -5.06 34.79 -10.87
C GLU A 176 -6.19 34.03 -10.16
N ASN A 177 -5.85 32.88 -9.58
CA ASN A 177 -6.79 32.15 -8.75
C ASN A 177 -6.57 32.57 -7.30
N GLU A 178 -7.65 32.80 -6.57
CA GLU A 178 -7.59 33.08 -5.15
C GLU A 178 -7.84 31.77 -4.38
N GLY A 179 -6.81 31.31 -3.69
CA GLY A 179 -6.89 30.25 -2.70
C GLY A 179 -7.41 30.80 -1.38
N ARG A 180 -7.90 29.92 -0.51
CA ARG A 180 -8.29 30.28 0.87
C ARG A 180 -7.72 29.25 1.82
N HIS A 181 -6.84 29.67 2.73
CA HIS A 181 -6.29 28.79 3.77
C HIS A 181 -7.38 28.29 4.71
N GLN A 182 -7.07 27.23 5.49
CA GLN A 182 -7.95 26.71 6.53
C GLN A 182 -8.42 27.79 7.54
N GLY A 183 -7.60 28.81 7.78
CA GLY A 183 -7.94 29.95 8.65
C GLY A 183 -8.87 31.01 8.04
N GLY A 184 -9.29 30.85 6.78
CA GLY A 184 -10.19 31.75 6.07
C GLY A 184 -9.51 32.92 5.34
N THR A 185 -8.20 33.07 5.44
CA THR A 185 -7.43 34.07 4.69
C THR A 185 -7.29 33.68 3.23
N THR A 186 -7.50 34.63 2.32
CA THR A 186 -7.30 34.41 0.88
C THR A 186 -5.85 34.70 0.49
N PHE A 187 -5.36 33.98 -0.52
CA PHE A 187 -4.01 34.13 -1.04
C PHE A 187 -3.97 33.87 -2.56
N PRO A 188 -3.12 34.57 -3.32
CA PRO A 188 -2.94 34.28 -4.74
C PRO A 188 -2.28 32.91 -4.93
N MET A 189 -2.85 32.08 -5.80
CA MET A 189 -2.32 30.75 -6.11
C MET A 189 -2.29 30.45 -7.61
N ASP A 190 -1.25 29.73 -8.02
CA ASP A 190 -1.11 29.16 -9.36
C ASP A 190 -1.58 27.70 -9.34
N ILE A 191 -2.36 27.29 -10.35
CA ILE A 191 -2.82 25.91 -10.51
C ILE A 191 -2.33 25.37 -11.85
N ALA A 192 -1.66 24.22 -11.80
CA ALA A 192 -1.33 23.43 -12.99
C ALA A 192 -2.06 22.10 -12.91
N VAL A 193 -2.66 21.67 -14.02
CA VAL A 193 -3.34 20.37 -14.11
C VAL A 193 -2.68 19.56 -15.21
N ASP A 194 -2.33 18.32 -14.89
CA ASP A 194 -1.81 17.35 -15.85
C ASP A 194 -2.66 16.07 -15.86
N GLU A 195 -2.71 15.43 -17.01
CA GLU A 195 -3.45 14.18 -17.21
C GLU A 195 -2.46 13.02 -17.33
N VAL A 196 -2.64 12.02 -16.48
CA VAL A 196 -1.89 10.77 -16.52
C VAL A 196 -2.81 9.67 -17.01
N GLN A 197 -2.51 9.12 -18.19
CA GLN A 197 -3.22 7.98 -18.73
C GLN A 197 -2.48 6.69 -18.35
N LEU A 198 -3.05 5.92 -17.43
CA LEU A 198 -2.66 4.55 -17.15
C LEU A 198 -3.53 3.60 -17.99
N ALA A 199 -3.06 2.36 -18.19
CA ALA A 199 -3.61 1.41 -19.16
C ALA A 199 -5.15 1.42 -19.29
N ASP A 200 -5.88 1.29 -18.17
CA ASP A 200 -7.36 1.28 -18.17
C ASP A 200 -7.99 2.48 -17.41
N TRP A 201 -7.18 3.44 -16.92
CA TRP A 201 -7.58 4.43 -15.92
C TRP A 201 -6.97 5.79 -16.27
N ARG A 202 -7.75 6.87 -16.34
CA ARG A 202 -7.22 8.24 -16.44
C ARG A 202 -7.26 8.90 -15.07
N LEU A 203 -6.14 9.52 -14.72
CA LEU A 203 -6.00 10.31 -13.50
C LEU A 203 -5.66 11.73 -13.87
N PHE A 204 -6.20 12.69 -13.14
CA PHE A 204 -5.82 14.09 -13.26
C PHE A 204 -5.08 14.50 -12.00
N THR A 205 -3.90 15.10 -12.16
CA THR A 205 -3.09 15.61 -11.06
C THR A 205 -3.06 17.13 -11.13
N GLY A 206 -3.59 17.77 -10.09
CA GLY A 206 -3.52 19.20 -9.86
C GLY A 206 -2.36 19.55 -8.91
N ILE A 207 -1.54 20.52 -9.30
CA ILE A 207 -0.51 21.12 -8.46
C ILE A 207 -0.94 22.54 -8.14
N VAL A 208 -1.01 22.86 -6.86
CA VAL A 208 -1.37 24.17 -6.32
C VAL A 208 -0.14 24.78 -5.66
N ARG A 209 0.25 25.97 -6.13
CA ARG A 209 1.38 26.72 -5.58
C ARG A 209 0.90 28.05 -5.02
N ASP A 210 1.22 28.31 -3.76
CA ASP A 210 1.08 29.64 -3.18
C ASP A 210 2.15 30.56 -3.78
N VAL A 211 1.72 31.66 -4.40
CA VAL A 211 2.61 32.64 -5.05
C VAL A 211 2.59 33.99 -4.33
N SER A 212 2.09 34.05 -3.09
CA SER A 212 2.02 35.26 -2.28
C SER A 212 3.38 35.91 -2.10
N GLU A 213 4.39 35.14 -1.73
CA GLU A 213 5.75 35.66 -1.53
C GLU A 213 6.34 36.21 -2.84
N ARG A 214 6.17 35.48 -3.95
CA ARG A 214 6.61 35.93 -5.27
C ARG A 214 5.95 37.25 -5.65
N LYS A 215 4.62 37.35 -5.49
CA LYS A 215 3.87 38.57 -5.81
C LYS A 215 4.22 39.75 -4.91
N ASN A 216 4.48 39.50 -3.63
CA ASN A 216 4.90 40.55 -2.71
C ASN A 216 6.26 41.14 -3.13
N LEU A 217 7.21 40.28 -3.50
CA LEU A 217 8.52 40.71 -4.01
C LEU A 217 8.42 41.43 -5.35
N GLU A 218 7.58 40.94 -6.28
CA GLU A 218 7.30 41.63 -7.55
C GLU A 218 6.73 43.04 -7.30
N GLY A 219 5.76 43.18 -6.38
CA GLY A 219 5.20 44.48 -6.02
C GLY A 219 6.20 45.42 -5.34
N GLU A 220 7.14 44.89 -4.55
CA GLU A 220 8.22 45.69 -3.94
C GLU A 220 9.21 46.19 -5.01
N ILE A 221 9.56 45.34 -5.97
CA ILE A 221 10.41 45.71 -7.12
C ILE A 221 9.74 46.80 -7.96
N ASP A 222 8.44 46.69 -8.22
CA ASP A 222 7.67 47.69 -8.98
C ASP A 222 7.67 49.04 -8.25
N GLN A 223 7.45 49.05 -6.93
CA GLN A 223 7.52 50.26 -6.10
C GLN A 223 8.92 50.89 -6.12
N TYR A 224 9.97 50.08 -6.00
CA TYR A 224 11.35 50.58 -6.10
C TYR A 224 11.65 51.17 -7.47
N THR A 225 11.19 50.54 -8.53
CA THR A 225 11.38 51.02 -9.91
C THR A 225 10.69 52.37 -10.11
N GLU A 226 9.44 52.51 -9.67
CA GLU A 226 8.72 53.79 -9.72
C GLU A 226 9.42 54.88 -8.89
N SER A 227 9.93 54.53 -7.70
CA SER A 227 10.68 55.48 -6.86
C SER A 227 11.98 55.96 -7.52
N LEU A 228 12.69 55.07 -8.22
CA LEU A 228 13.92 55.38 -8.95
C LEU A 228 13.64 56.25 -10.17
N GLU A 229 12.57 55.96 -10.92
CA GLU A 229 12.16 56.79 -12.05
C GLU A 229 11.81 58.21 -11.62
N ASN A 230 11.04 58.36 -10.55
CA ASN A 230 10.69 59.68 -10.00
C ASN A 230 11.93 60.46 -9.54
N ALA A 231 12.85 59.82 -8.83
CA ALA A 231 14.11 60.45 -8.42
C ALA A 231 14.99 60.84 -9.62
N TYR A 232 14.99 60.02 -10.67
CA TYR A 232 15.73 60.32 -11.91
C TYR A 232 15.17 61.54 -12.64
N VAL A 233 13.83 61.65 -12.75
CA VAL A 233 13.17 62.81 -13.35
C VAL A 233 13.47 64.09 -12.55
N GLU A 234 13.40 64.03 -11.21
CA GLU A 234 13.74 65.17 -10.35
C GLU A 234 15.20 65.61 -10.53
N PHE A 235 16.13 64.65 -10.60
CA PHE A 235 17.54 64.94 -10.84
C PHE A 235 17.77 65.61 -12.20
N GLN A 236 17.10 65.16 -13.27
CA GLN A 236 17.19 65.79 -14.59
C GLN A 236 16.69 67.23 -14.59
N GLN A 237 15.56 67.50 -13.93
CA GLN A 237 15.03 68.86 -13.80
C GLN A 237 16.00 69.78 -13.05
N LEU A 238 16.63 69.27 -11.99
CA LEU A 238 17.60 70.03 -11.21
C LEU A 238 18.86 70.36 -12.02
N ASP A 239 19.34 69.41 -12.82
CA ASP A 239 20.47 69.65 -13.73
C ASP A 239 20.11 70.69 -14.80
N GLU A 240 18.94 70.61 -15.42
CA GLU A 240 18.48 71.60 -16.40
C GLU A 240 18.37 73.01 -15.79
N LEU A 241 17.78 73.12 -14.60
CA LEU A 241 17.74 74.38 -13.84
C LEU A 241 19.14 74.92 -13.54
N LYS A 242 20.08 74.06 -13.15
CA LYS A 242 21.48 74.43 -12.91
C LYS A 242 22.14 75.01 -14.16
N TYR A 243 21.96 74.37 -15.32
CA TYR A 243 22.52 74.84 -16.59
C TYR A 243 21.91 76.18 -17.04
N ASN A 244 20.58 76.32 -16.92
CA ASN A 244 19.89 77.56 -17.26
C ASN A 244 20.32 78.73 -16.37
N LEU A 245 20.43 78.51 -15.06
CA LEU A 245 20.92 79.51 -14.11
C LEU A 245 22.38 79.89 -14.37
N LEU A 246 23.27 78.91 -14.55
CA LEU A 246 24.68 79.18 -14.84
C LEU A 246 24.84 79.98 -16.13
N SER A 247 24.07 79.66 -17.17
CA SER A 247 24.07 80.40 -18.43
C SER A 247 23.58 81.85 -18.27
N SER A 248 22.43 82.04 -17.61
CA SER A 248 21.84 83.36 -17.36
C SER A 248 22.73 84.26 -16.51
N VAL A 249 23.23 83.76 -15.37
CA VAL A 249 24.13 84.50 -14.48
C VAL A 249 25.44 84.82 -15.19
N SER A 250 25.99 83.88 -15.98
CA SER A 250 27.22 84.12 -16.72
C SER A 250 27.04 85.19 -17.80
N HIS A 251 25.87 85.27 -18.45
CA HIS A 251 25.56 86.33 -19.41
C HIS A 251 25.43 87.70 -18.73
N GLU A 252 24.76 87.78 -17.58
CA GLU A 252 24.56 89.05 -16.86
C GLU A 252 25.85 89.58 -16.23
N LEU A 253 26.71 88.72 -15.70
CA LEU A 253 27.99 89.14 -15.10
C LEU A 253 29.00 89.60 -16.15
N ARG A 254 28.97 89.03 -17.36
CA ARG A 254 29.93 89.39 -18.43
C ARG A 254 29.71 90.82 -18.92
N THR A 255 28.46 91.27 -18.93
CA THR A 255 28.05 92.58 -19.47
C THR A 255 28.68 93.78 -18.73
N PRO A 256 28.60 93.91 -17.38
CA PRO A 256 29.28 94.97 -16.65
C PRO A 256 30.80 94.79 -16.63
N LEU A 257 31.32 93.56 -16.58
CA LEU A 257 32.76 93.29 -16.60
C LEU A 257 33.44 93.71 -17.90
N THR A 258 32.70 93.67 -19.02
CA THR A 258 33.20 94.14 -20.32
C THR A 258 33.16 95.67 -20.40
N ALA A 259 32.19 96.32 -19.74
CA ALA A 259 32.08 97.78 -19.64
C ALA A 259 33.08 98.43 -18.68
N ILE A 260 33.66 97.68 -17.73
CA ILE A 260 34.70 98.18 -16.80
C ILE A 260 36.12 97.96 -17.34
N LYS A 261 36.30 97.05 -18.31
CA LYS A 261 37.60 96.72 -18.92
C LYS A 261 37.88 97.41 -20.26
N GLY A 262 36.90 98.07 -20.86
CA GLY A 262 37.06 98.92 -22.05
C GLY A 262 36.89 100.38 -21.68
#